data_AF-A0A4R9XIB6-F1
#
_entry.id   AF-A0A4R9XIB6-F1
#
_cell.length_a   1.000
_cell.length_b   1.000
_cell.length_c   1.000
_cell.angle_alpha   90.00
_cell.angle_beta   90.00
_cell.angle_gamma   90.00
#
_symmetry.space_group_name_H-M   'P 1'
#
loop_
_entity.id
_entity.type
_entity.pdbx_description
1 polymer ?
#
loop_
_entity_poly.entity_id
_entity_poly.type
_entity_poly.pdbx_seq_one_letter_code
_entity_poly.pdbx_strand_id
1 'polypeptide(L)'
;MPQQDADRDPVAPGLLALALAGGFSSTEEGAGPGATFDCQSCGACCSYSSEWPRFSTEDDVQLDRIPQKYVAADESGMRCDGVRCSALSGEVGKSTACGIYDLRPDVCRSCMPGGDDCLLARRAHGLPTSDPALLACPSPGPLVDTCAR
;
A
#
# COMPACT_ATOMS: atom_id res chain seq x y z
N MET A 1 25.52 -56.49 18.30
CA MET A 1 25.56 -57.78 17.60
C MET A 1 24.12 -58.23 17.38
N PRO A 2 23.77 -58.80 16.24
CA PRO A 2 23.88 -58.29 14.85
C PRO A 2 22.48 -58.36 14.18
N GLN A 3 22.08 -57.60 13.15
CA GLN A 3 22.64 -57.41 11.81
C GLN A 3 22.53 -58.64 10.92
N GLN A 4 21.57 -58.63 9.99
CA GLN A 4 21.53 -59.33 8.69
C GLN A 4 20.56 -58.48 7.83
N ASP A 5 20.94 -57.57 6.94
CA ASP A 5 21.89 -57.66 5.82
C ASP A 5 21.71 -58.92 4.99
N ALA A 6 20.79 -58.84 4.02
CA ALA A 6 20.82 -59.61 2.80
C ALA A 6 20.40 -58.69 1.66
N ASP A 7 21.37 -57.89 1.25
CA ASP A 7 21.53 -57.32 -0.09
C ASP A 7 21.14 -58.34 -1.17
N ARG A 8 20.23 -57.92 -2.06
CA ARG A 8 20.15 -58.41 -3.44
C ARG A 8 19.23 -57.51 -4.28
N ASP A 9 19.75 -56.34 -4.64
CA ASP A 9 19.48 -55.82 -5.99
C ASP A 9 20.31 -56.71 -6.95
N PRO A 10 19.86 -56.97 -8.20
CA PRO A 10 20.23 -55.97 -9.21
C PRO A 10 19.29 -55.84 -10.43
N VAL A 11 19.39 -54.67 -11.06
CA VAL A 11 19.28 -54.37 -12.51
C VAL A 11 17.90 -53.93 -13.04
N ALA A 12 17.72 -52.60 -13.05
CA ALA A 12 16.96 -51.87 -14.08
C ALA A 12 17.68 -51.94 -15.44
N PRO A 13 17.03 -51.82 -16.62
CA PRO A 13 16.74 -50.47 -17.13
C PRO A 13 15.55 -50.37 -18.11
N GLY A 14 14.90 -49.21 -18.17
CA GLY A 14 13.98 -48.94 -19.28
C GLY A 14 13.20 -47.65 -19.18
N LEU A 15 13.70 -46.64 -19.89
CA LEU A 15 12.93 -45.54 -20.51
C LEU A 15 12.75 -44.24 -19.70
N LEU A 16 13.79 -43.41 -19.79
CA LEU A 16 13.75 -42.02 -20.27
C LEU A 16 12.52 -41.16 -19.88
N ALA A 17 12.71 -40.29 -18.88
CA ALA A 17 12.02 -39.01 -18.83
C ALA A 17 13.04 -37.92 -18.49
N LEU A 18 13.35 -37.11 -19.50
CA LEU A 18 14.20 -35.94 -19.38
C LEU A 18 13.55 -34.86 -18.52
N ALA A 19 14.42 -34.14 -17.81
CA ALA A 19 14.20 -32.94 -17.03
C ALA A 19 13.21 -31.93 -17.63
N LEU A 20 12.44 -31.28 -16.77
CA LEU A 20 12.29 -29.81 -16.80
C LEU A 20 12.10 -29.28 -15.37
N ALA A 21 12.96 -28.32 -15.04
CA ALA A 21 12.83 -27.44 -13.89
C ALA A 21 11.51 -26.67 -13.99
N GLY A 22 10.53 -27.01 -13.15
CA GLY A 22 9.39 -26.17 -12.86
C GLY A 22 9.73 -25.32 -11.65
N GLY A 23 10.45 -24.21 -11.88
CA GLY A 23 10.53 -23.15 -10.88
C GLY A 23 9.10 -22.77 -10.51
N PHE A 24 8.75 -22.92 -9.24
CA PHE A 24 7.57 -22.25 -8.70
C PHE A 24 7.92 -20.76 -8.68
N SER A 25 7.76 -20.12 -9.84
CA SER A 25 7.78 -18.68 -9.97
C SER A 25 6.68 -18.17 -9.07
N SER A 26 7.10 -17.70 -7.90
CA SER A 26 6.51 -16.53 -7.30
C SER A 26 6.61 -15.42 -8.34
N THR A 27 5.68 -15.38 -9.29
CA THR A 27 5.49 -14.18 -10.09
C THR A 27 4.79 -13.19 -9.17
N GLU A 28 5.62 -12.51 -8.38
CA GLU A 28 5.59 -11.05 -8.28
C GLU A 28 4.84 -10.41 -9.46
N GLU A 29 3.57 -10.07 -9.26
CA GLU A 29 2.74 -9.38 -10.26
C GLU A 29 1.65 -8.58 -9.52
N GLY A 30 1.63 -7.25 -9.49
CA GLY A 30 2.58 -6.31 -10.05
C GLY A 30 2.41 -4.95 -9.35
N ALA A 31 3.50 -4.43 -8.81
CA ALA A 31 3.61 -3.00 -8.56
C ALA A 31 4.07 -2.37 -9.89
N GLY A 32 3.10 -2.00 -10.74
CA GLY A 32 3.35 -1.12 -11.88
C GLY A 32 4.04 0.18 -11.43
N PRO A 33 4.66 0.94 -12.35
CA PRO A 33 5.43 2.14 -12.01
C PRO A 33 4.60 3.04 -11.09
N GLY A 34 5.04 3.07 -9.82
CA GLY A 34 4.22 3.53 -8.71
C GLY A 34 3.91 5.00 -8.86
N ALA A 35 2.63 5.30 -9.06
CA ALA A 35 2.14 6.65 -8.94
C ALA A 35 2.54 7.20 -7.56
N THR A 36 3.28 8.30 -7.56
CA THR A 36 3.71 9.04 -6.38
C THR A 36 2.53 9.81 -5.80
N PHE A 37 1.76 9.13 -4.96
CA PHE A 37 0.68 9.77 -4.20
C PHE A 37 1.22 10.38 -2.93
N ASP A 38 1.17 11.72 -2.86
CA ASP A 38 1.47 12.44 -1.63
C ASP A 38 0.21 12.69 -0.80
N CYS A 39 0.14 12.05 0.36
CA CYS A 39 -0.94 12.22 1.32
C CYS A 39 -0.94 13.64 1.93
N GLN A 40 0.22 14.30 2.06
CA GLN A 40 0.29 15.68 2.57
C GLN A 40 -0.31 16.67 1.56
N SER A 41 -0.26 16.39 0.27
CA SER A 41 -0.87 17.25 -0.75
C SER A 41 -2.39 17.09 -0.89
N CYS A 42 -2.95 15.91 -0.55
CA CYS A 42 -4.36 15.63 -0.83
C CYS A 42 -5.27 15.45 0.40
N GLY A 43 -4.83 14.78 1.47
CA GLY A 43 -5.65 14.51 2.65
C GLY A 43 -6.97 13.76 2.41
N ALA A 44 -7.16 13.16 1.23
CA ALA A 44 -8.45 12.61 0.77
C ALA A 44 -8.98 11.51 1.69
N CYS A 45 -8.14 10.53 2.05
CA CYS A 45 -8.54 9.41 2.90
C CYS A 45 -8.98 9.86 4.30
N CYS A 46 -8.38 10.93 4.82
CA CYS A 46 -8.70 11.48 6.14
C CYS A 46 -9.98 12.36 6.15
N SER A 47 -10.62 12.56 5.00
CA SER A 47 -11.85 13.35 4.86
C SER A 47 -12.97 12.61 4.11
N TYR A 48 -12.83 11.31 3.92
CA TYR A 48 -13.73 10.52 3.08
C TYR A 48 -14.96 10.01 3.84
N SER A 49 -14.80 9.45 5.04
CA SER A 49 -15.90 8.89 5.83
C SER A 49 -15.61 8.98 7.32
N SER A 50 -16.66 9.19 8.12
CA SER A 50 -16.59 9.13 9.59
C SER A 50 -16.42 7.71 10.12
N GLU A 51 -16.75 6.71 9.31
CA GLU A 51 -16.63 5.29 9.66
C GLU A 51 -15.22 4.75 9.39
N TRP A 52 -14.30 5.62 9.00
CA TRP A 52 -12.95 5.29 8.59
C TRP A 52 -11.99 6.34 9.16
N PRO A 53 -10.89 5.98 9.84
CA PRO A 53 -10.39 4.66 10.25
C PRO A 53 -11.02 4.13 11.55
N ARG A 54 -11.31 2.82 11.60
CA ARG A 54 -11.81 2.09 12.79
C ARG A 54 -10.70 1.29 13.45
N PHE A 55 -10.64 1.30 14.77
CA PHE A 55 -9.80 0.38 15.55
C PHE A 55 -10.52 -0.96 15.64
N SER A 56 -9.97 -2.00 15.01
CA SER A 56 -10.61 -3.33 14.99
C SER A 56 -9.69 -4.46 15.46
N THR A 57 -8.37 -4.31 15.31
CA THR A 57 -7.39 -5.36 15.59
C THR A 57 -6.10 -4.84 16.23
N GLU A 58 -6.08 -3.60 16.72
CA GLU A 58 -4.88 -2.97 17.29
C GLU A 58 -4.75 -3.22 18.79
N ASP A 59 -3.52 -3.33 19.29
CA ASP A 59 -3.23 -3.46 20.71
C ASP A 59 -3.55 -2.17 21.48
N ASP A 60 -4.22 -2.30 22.63
CA ASP A 60 -4.60 -1.17 23.50
C ASP A 60 -3.40 -0.28 23.86
N VAL A 61 -2.21 -0.88 24.06
CA VAL A 61 -0.96 -0.16 24.39
C VAL A 61 -0.50 0.77 23.26
N GLN A 62 -0.83 0.46 22.00
CA GLN A 62 -0.55 1.35 20.87
C GLN A 62 -1.59 2.46 20.79
N LEU A 63 -2.87 2.13 20.99
CA LEU A 63 -3.99 3.07 20.97
C LEU A 63 -3.89 4.11 22.10
N ASP A 64 -3.44 3.70 23.29
CA ASP A 64 -3.22 4.57 24.46
C ASP A 64 -2.18 5.68 24.21
N ARG A 65 -1.31 5.52 23.20
CA ARG A 65 -0.35 6.56 22.81
C ARG A 65 -1.00 7.69 22.04
N ILE A 66 -2.19 7.47 21.49
CA ILE A 66 -2.93 8.46 20.73
C ILE A 66 -3.56 9.45 21.72
N PRO A 67 -3.34 10.76 21.57
CA PRO A 67 -3.99 11.73 22.43
C PRO A 67 -5.52 11.59 22.38
N GLN A 68 -6.16 11.43 23.53
CA GLN A 68 -7.61 11.18 23.65
C GLN A 68 -8.50 12.19 22.91
N LYS A 69 -8.04 13.43 22.70
CA LYS A 69 -8.74 14.43 21.86
C LYS A 69 -8.93 14.00 20.40
N TYR A 70 -8.17 13.02 19.91
CA TYR A 70 -8.24 12.49 18.55
C TYR A 70 -8.90 11.10 18.49
N VAL A 71 -9.32 10.54 19.63
CA VAL A 71 -10.00 9.24 19.72
C VAL A 71 -11.51 9.47 19.84
N ALA A 72 -12.31 8.65 19.15
CA ALA A 72 -13.76 8.73 19.23
C ALA A 72 -14.24 8.41 20.66
N ALA A 73 -15.39 8.96 21.05
CA ALA A 73 -15.90 8.80 22.43
C ALA A 73 -16.27 7.35 22.79
N ASP A 74 -16.51 6.51 21.77
CA ASP A 74 -16.78 5.07 21.90
C ASP A 74 -15.52 4.22 21.69
N GLU A 75 -14.35 4.86 21.57
CA GLU A 75 -13.04 4.23 21.35
C GLU A 75 -12.98 3.32 20.10
N SER A 76 -13.97 3.44 19.21
CA SER A 76 -14.10 2.60 18.02
C SER A 76 -13.14 2.99 16.87
N GLY A 77 -12.42 4.10 17.02
CA GLY A 77 -11.58 4.67 15.98
C GLY A 77 -11.14 6.10 16.26
N MET A 78 -10.66 6.76 15.21
CA MET A 78 -10.31 8.18 15.26
C MET A 78 -11.57 9.05 15.38
N ARG A 79 -11.49 10.14 16.15
CA ARG A 79 -12.53 11.16 16.23
C ARG A 79 -12.65 11.91 14.90
N CYS A 80 -13.86 11.98 14.36
CA CYS A 80 -14.19 12.74 13.17
C CYS A 80 -15.23 13.83 13.46
N ASP A 81 -15.06 14.99 12.82
CA ASP A 81 -16.02 16.09 12.79
C ASP A 81 -16.77 16.01 11.45
N GLY A 82 -17.93 15.33 11.45
CA GLY A 82 -18.55 14.84 10.21
C GLY A 82 -17.66 13.76 9.57
N VAL A 83 -17.36 13.88 8.28
CA VAL A 83 -16.48 12.93 7.56
C VAL A 83 -14.99 13.24 7.70
N ARG A 84 -14.62 14.32 8.40
CA ARG A 84 -13.25 14.81 8.48
C ARG A 84 -12.59 14.40 9.79
N CYS A 85 -11.44 13.74 9.71
CA CYS A 85 -10.64 13.38 10.88
C CYS A 85 -10.19 14.63 11.64
N SER A 86 -10.37 14.62 12.96
CA SER A 86 -10.02 15.74 13.85
C SER A 86 -8.50 16.00 13.93
N ALA A 87 -7.67 15.02 13.63
CA ALA A 87 -6.21 15.18 13.54
C ALA A 87 -5.75 15.81 12.20
N LEU A 88 -6.64 15.90 11.20
CA LEU A 88 -6.30 16.49 9.91
C LEU A 88 -6.27 18.01 10.01
N SER A 89 -5.14 18.61 9.65
CA SER A 89 -4.96 20.05 9.50
C SER A 89 -4.82 20.42 8.03
N GLY A 90 -5.19 21.65 7.66
CA GLY A 90 -5.14 22.13 6.28
C GLY A 90 -6.39 21.80 5.45
N GLU A 91 -6.26 21.96 4.14
CA GLU A 91 -7.35 21.86 3.16
C GLU A 91 -7.13 20.70 2.20
N VAL A 92 -8.16 19.84 2.11
CA VAL A 92 -8.18 18.65 1.23
C VAL A 92 -7.96 19.07 -0.22
N GLY A 93 -7.05 18.40 -0.92
CA GLY A 93 -6.68 18.70 -2.29
C GLY A 93 -5.72 19.87 -2.50
N LYS A 94 -5.30 20.57 -1.43
CA LYS A 94 -4.31 21.65 -1.52
C LYS A 94 -3.04 21.33 -0.73
N SER A 95 -3.18 21.27 0.59
CA SER A 95 -2.09 20.99 1.53
C SER A 95 -2.69 20.64 2.87
N THR A 96 -2.25 19.51 3.40
CA THR A 96 -2.75 18.90 4.62
C THR A 96 -1.61 18.31 5.42
N ALA A 97 -1.80 18.24 6.73
CA ALA A 97 -0.88 17.57 7.64
C ALA A 97 -1.66 16.80 8.70
N CYS A 98 -1.14 15.66 9.13
CA CYS A 98 -1.70 14.91 10.25
C CYS A 98 -1.03 15.37 11.55
N GLY A 99 -1.82 15.84 12.51
CA GLY A 99 -1.32 16.29 13.83
C GLY A 99 -0.74 15.17 14.70
N ILE A 100 -0.90 13.90 14.29
CA ILE A 100 -0.35 12.71 14.97
C ILE A 100 0.41 11.80 14.00
N TYR A 101 1.03 12.35 12.95
CA TYR A 101 1.60 11.55 11.86
C TYR A 101 2.52 10.40 12.32
N ASP A 102 3.36 10.66 13.34
CA ASP A 102 4.29 9.67 13.90
C ASP A 102 3.60 8.65 14.82
N LEU A 103 2.50 9.06 15.44
CA LEU A 103 1.66 8.25 16.33
C LEU A 103 0.46 7.65 15.58
N ARG A 104 0.48 7.62 14.25
CA ARG A 104 -0.62 7.07 13.46
C ARG A 104 -0.87 5.62 13.88
N PRO A 105 -2.13 5.26 14.16
CA PRO A 105 -2.52 3.87 14.37
C PRO A 105 -2.32 3.05 13.10
N ASP A 106 -2.25 1.74 13.24
CA ASP A 106 -1.99 0.81 12.15
C ASP A 106 -3.09 0.86 11.10
N VAL A 107 -4.33 1.16 11.48
CA VAL A 107 -5.44 1.37 10.53
C VAL A 107 -5.20 2.58 9.62
N CYS A 108 -4.55 3.64 10.12
CA CYS A 108 -4.15 4.78 9.30
C CYS A 108 -2.97 4.44 8.39
N ARG A 109 -2.06 3.55 8.83
CA ARG A 109 -0.89 3.12 8.06
C ARG A 109 -1.25 2.09 6.98
N SER A 110 -2.31 1.31 7.21
CA SER A 110 -2.82 0.31 6.26
C SER A 110 -3.39 0.94 4.99
N CYS A 111 -3.85 2.20 5.05
CA CYS A 111 -4.23 2.95 3.87
C CYS A 111 -2.99 3.34 3.06
N MET A 112 -2.64 2.50 2.09
CA MET A 112 -1.48 2.70 1.22
C MET A 112 -1.74 3.81 0.18
N PRO A 113 -0.80 4.75 -0.02
CA PRO A 113 -0.89 5.73 -1.08
C PRO A 113 -1.02 5.04 -2.44
N GLY A 114 -2.08 5.34 -3.19
CA GLY A 114 -2.38 4.71 -4.48
C GLY A 114 -3.04 3.33 -4.42
N GLY A 115 -3.27 2.78 -3.23
CA GLY A 115 -4.12 1.59 -3.07
C GLY A 115 -5.59 1.89 -3.39
N ASP A 116 -6.40 0.85 -3.51
CA ASP A 116 -7.80 0.96 -3.94
C ASP A 116 -8.61 1.93 -3.08
N ASP A 117 -8.44 1.88 -1.76
CA ASP A 117 -9.12 2.78 -0.83
C ASP A 117 -8.67 4.24 -1.01
N CYS A 118 -7.38 4.46 -1.30
CA CYS A 118 -6.85 5.78 -1.59
C CYS A 118 -7.47 6.35 -2.87
N LEU A 119 -7.54 5.53 -3.94
CA LEU A 119 -8.13 5.93 -5.20
C LEU A 119 -9.64 6.17 -5.07
N LEU A 120 -10.34 5.37 -4.26
CA LEU A 120 -11.75 5.56 -3.94
C LEU A 120 -11.99 6.93 -3.26
N ALA A 121 -11.23 7.22 -2.20
CA ALA A 121 -11.32 8.50 -1.50
C ALA A 121 -11.00 9.68 -2.43
N ARG A 122 -9.96 9.56 -3.26
CA ARG A 122 -9.61 10.60 -4.24
C ARG A 122 -10.72 10.85 -5.24
N ARG A 123 -11.38 9.79 -5.77
CA ARG A 123 -12.53 9.94 -6.67
C ARG A 123 -13.68 10.68 -6.02
N ALA A 124 -13.99 10.37 -4.76
CA ALA A 124 -15.06 11.03 -4.01
C ALA A 124 -14.80 12.54 -3.81
N HIS A 125 -13.53 12.94 -3.72
CA HIS A 125 -13.11 14.33 -3.63
C HIS A 125 -12.78 14.99 -4.99
N GLY A 126 -12.99 14.30 -6.12
CA GLY A 126 -12.68 14.82 -7.45
C GLY A 126 -11.19 15.02 -7.73
N LEU A 127 -10.32 14.31 -7.00
CA LEU A 127 -8.86 14.39 -7.13
C LEU A 127 -8.35 13.39 -8.17
N PRO A 128 -7.20 13.69 -8.84
CA PRO A 128 -6.67 12.81 -9.88
C PRO A 128 -6.27 11.46 -9.30
N THR A 129 -6.72 10.35 -9.88
CA THR A 129 -6.34 8.98 -9.48
C THR A 129 -5.14 8.43 -10.23
N SER A 130 -4.61 9.20 -11.17
CA SER A 130 -3.33 8.94 -11.83
C SER A 130 -2.25 9.83 -11.24
N ASP A 131 -1.01 9.37 -11.34
CA ASP A 131 0.17 10.10 -10.89
C ASP A 131 0.23 11.51 -11.49
N PRO A 132 0.42 12.57 -10.67
CA PRO A 132 0.54 13.92 -11.19
C PRO A 132 1.81 14.14 -12.04
N ALA A 133 2.87 13.34 -11.86
CA ALA A 133 4.06 13.41 -12.71
C ALA A 133 3.84 12.75 -14.09
N LEU A 134 2.92 11.80 -14.23
CA LEU A 134 2.46 11.28 -15.54
C LEU A 134 1.48 12.25 -16.25
N LEU A 135 0.74 13.07 -15.49
CA LEU A 135 -0.12 14.13 -16.03
C LEU A 135 0.68 15.39 -16.39
N ALA A 136 1.81 15.62 -15.72
CA ALA A 136 2.80 16.63 -16.08
C ALA A 136 3.66 16.10 -17.24
N CYS A 137 3.05 15.99 -18.41
CA CYS A 137 3.74 15.73 -19.67
C CYS A 137 5.05 16.56 -19.72
N PRO A 138 6.27 15.97 -19.68
CA PRO A 138 7.43 16.70 -20.12
C PRO A 138 7.20 16.92 -21.60
N SER A 139 6.99 18.17 -21.98
CA SER A 139 6.90 18.59 -23.37
C SER A 139 8.04 17.90 -24.15
N PRO A 140 7.79 17.25 -25.31
CA PRO A 140 8.90 16.85 -26.15
C PRO A 140 9.61 18.13 -26.57
N GLY A 141 10.81 18.35 -26.03
CA GLY A 141 11.71 19.38 -26.53
C GLY A 141 11.87 19.19 -28.04
N PRO A 142 11.95 20.28 -28.82
CA PRO A 142 11.87 20.17 -30.26
C PRO A 142 13.04 19.34 -30.78
N LEU A 143 12.69 18.40 -31.65
CA LEU A 143 13.52 17.89 -32.72
C LEU A 143 14.53 18.96 -33.19
N VAL A 144 15.78 18.83 -32.78
CA VAL A 144 16.96 19.11 -33.61
C VAL A 144 18.20 18.74 -32.79
N ASP A 145 18.83 17.61 -33.10
CA ASP A 145 20.28 17.63 -33.22
C ASP A 145 20.78 16.60 -34.23
N THR A 146 21.41 17.18 -35.24
CA THR A 146 22.13 16.61 -36.37
C THR A 146 23.30 15.73 -35.90
N CYS A 147 23.25 14.41 -36.14
CA CYS A 147 24.50 13.65 -36.31
C CYS A 147 24.31 12.29 -37.00
N ALA A 148 24.55 12.27 -38.32
CA ALA A 148 25.21 11.17 -39.01
C ALA A 148 25.75 11.72 -40.34
N ARG A 149 27.00 12.18 -40.30
CA ARG A 149 27.87 12.33 -41.47
C ARG A 149 28.40 10.97 -41.88
#